data_AF-A0A0R2DI06-F1
#
_entry.id   AF-A0A0R2DI06-F1
#
_cell.length_a   1.000
_cell.length_b   1.000
_cell.length_c   1.000
_cell.angle_alpha   90.00
_cell.angle_beta   90.00
_cell.angle_gamma   90.00
#
_symmetry.space_group_name_H-M   'P 1'
#
loop_
_entity.id
_entity.type
_entity.pdbx_description
1 polymer ?
#
loop_
_entity_poly.entity_id
_entity_poly.type
_entity_poly.pdbx_seq_one_letter_code
_entity_poly.pdbx_strand_id
1 'polypeptide(L)'
;MLLTEYINNKTITIDTFKKDKRYAIRYDFLKESIRPDNSKLIRAINATLFSWYDSKIHTGDSMNTYRMAIKYFYKKSFTNLDRECQLKIIKIIRQKGQYNDNHLFEFDDINDKSKRYICNNYQLGNFIFFPSTFKVCDCKEKCICSYKINPCRSYNPYNDFFDKFLKELKRFYQNTLPSKTNLQKATHRANSFFNYFNNFEDYINKNFLNDYLDKRGNIIALSEKKNFEEYVEAASSIIQARGRKMLSCLE
;
A
#
# COMPACT_ATOMS: atom_id res chain seq x y z
N MET A 1 -11.97 4.66 -20.38
CA MET A 1 -11.14 3.46 -20.64
C MET A 1 -11.50 2.41 -19.61
N LEU A 2 -11.75 1.19 -20.04
CA LEU A 2 -11.95 0.06 -19.13
C LEU A 2 -10.60 -0.35 -18.54
N LEU A 3 -10.59 -0.84 -17.30
CA LEU A 3 -9.35 -1.28 -16.66
C LEU A 3 -8.64 -2.38 -17.47
N THR A 4 -9.40 -3.30 -18.07
CA THR A 4 -8.88 -4.39 -18.90
C THR A 4 -8.16 -3.91 -20.16
N GLU A 5 -8.49 -2.73 -20.68
CA GLU A 5 -7.80 -2.14 -21.85
C GLU A 5 -6.42 -1.59 -21.47
N TYR A 6 -6.26 -1.16 -20.21
CA TYR A 6 -4.99 -0.64 -19.69
C TYR A 6 -4.03 -1.76 -19.26
N ILE A 7 -4.57 -2.85 -18.71
CA ILE A 7 -3.79 -4.01 -18.28
C ILE A 7 -3.25 -4.72 -19.53
N ASN A 8 -1.93 -4.75 -19.67
CA ASN A 8 -1.27 -5.32 -20.85
C ASN A 8 -0.97 -6.81 -20.66
N ASN A 9 -1.08 -7.37 -19.45
CA ASN A 9 -0.72 -8.76 -19.08
C ASN A 9 0.70 -9.21 -19.52
N LYS A 10 1.48 -8.34 -20.17
CA LYS A 10 2.90 -8.52 -20.49
C LYS A 10 3.69 -8.28 -19.22
N THR A 11 4.05 -9.36 -18.55
CA THR A 11 4.99 -9.34 -17.43
C THR A 11 6.38 -9.00 -17.95
N ILE A 12 7.01 -7.95 -17.39
CA ILE A 12 8.42 -7.67 -17.64
C ILE A 12 9.27 -8.45 -16.62
N THR A 13 10.50 -8.81 -17.00
CA THR A 13 11.43 -9.48 -16.07
C THR A 13 12.04 -8.49 -15.09
N ILE A 14 12.59 -8.99 -13.97
CA ILE A 14 13.32 -8.15 -13.02
C ILE A 14 14.53 -7.45 -13.67
N ASP A 15 15.21 -8.12 -14.61
CA ASP A 15 16.33 -7.54 -15.35
C ASP A 15 15.87 -6.43 -16.32
N THR A 16 14.72 -6.61 -16.95
CA THR A 16 14.12 -5.55 -17.78
C THR A 16 13.71 -4.36 -16.91
N PHE A 17 13.10 -4.65 -15.75
CA PHE A 17 12.67 -3.64 -14.80
C PHE A 17 13.84 -2.81 -14.27
N LYS A 18 14.96 -3.44 -13.89
CA LYS A 18 16.13 -2.73 -13.33
C LYS A 18 16.96 -1.97 -14.37
N LYS A 19 16.79 -2.27 -15.67
CA LYS A 19 17.60 -1.69 -16.77
C LYS A 19 17.48 -0.17 -16.90
N ASP A 20 16.29 0.39 -16.67
CA ASP A 20 16.08 1.85 -16.63
C ASP A 20 15.50 2.25 -15.27
N LYS A 21 16.34 2.87 -14.45
CA LYS A 21 15.95 3.32 -13.11
C LYS A 21 14.82 4.34 -13.14
N ARG A 22 14.84 5.27 -14.10
CA ARG A 22 13.81 6.32 -14.20
C ARG A 22 12.46 5.71 -14.54
N TYR A 23 12.48 4.72 -15.44
CA TYR A 23 11.30 3.92 -15.75
C TYR A 23 10.82 3.12 -14.54
N ALA A 24 11.70 2.36 -13.87
CA ALA A 24 11.38 1.45 -12.77
C ALA A 24 10.68 2.16 -11.59
N ILE A 25 11.21 3.32 -11.19
CA ILE A 25 10.68 4.11 -10.07
C ILE A 25 9.26 4.63 -10.38
N ARG A 26 8.94 4.84 -11.66
CA ARG A 26 7.65 5.35 -12.14
C ARG A 26 6.79 4.27 -12.78
N TYR A 27 7.21 3.01 -12.72
CA TYR A 27 6.49 1.91 -13.31
C TYR A 27 5.17 1.72 -12.57
N ASP A 28 4.11 1.55 -13.34
CA ASP A 28 2.78 1.28 -12.82
C ASP A 28 2.51 -0.22 -12.91
N PHE A 29 2.57 -0.89 -11.76
CA PHE A 29 2.36 -2.33 -11.67
C PHE A 29 0.92 -2.74 -11.99
N LEU A 30 -0.03 -1.79 -12.09
CA LEU A 30 -1.36 -2.07 -12.59
C LEU A 30 -1.33 -2.59 -14.03
N LYS A 31 -0.31 -2.25 -14.82
CA LYS A 31 -0.13 -2.78 -16.19
C LYS A 31 0.05 -4.30 -16.25
N GLU A 32 0.47 -4.93 -15.15
CA GLU A 32 0.72 -6.38 -15.12
C GLU A 32 -0.49 -7.21 -14.71
N SER A 33 -1.37 -6.68 -13.85
CA SER A 33 -2.42 -7.47 -13.21
C SER A 33 -3.46 -6.59 -12.50
N ILE A 34 -4.70 -7.10 -12.40
CA ILE A 34 -5.75 -6.54 -11.51
C ILE A 34 -5.38 -6.59 -10.02
N ARG A 35 -4.33 -7.34 -9.64
CA ARG A 35 -3.75 -7.39 -8.29
C ARG A 35 -2.26 -7.00 -8.36
N PRO A 36 -1.95 -5.70 -8.46
CA PRO A 36 -0.60 -5.21 -8.77
C PRO A 36 0.43 -5.59 -7.70
N ASP A 37 0.01 -5.52 -6.44
CA ASP A 37 0.75 -5.88 -5.23
C ASP A 37 1.07 -7.38 -5.13
N ASN A 38 0.46 -8.21 -5.96
CA ASN A 38 0.68 -9.66 -6.04
C ASN A 38 1.12 -10.11 -7.43
N SER A 39 1.49 -9.16 -8.30
CA SER A 39 2.00 -9.42 -9.65
C SER A 39 3.26 -10.29 -9.64
N LYS A 40 3.56 -10.94 -10.76
CA LYS A 40 4.75 -11.79 -10.90
C LYS A 40 6.02 -10.98 -10.65
N LEU A 41 6.12 -9.75 -11.17
CA LEU A 41 7.28 -8.91 -10.97
C LEU A 41 7.45 -8.49 -9.49
N ILE A 42 6.38 -8.10 -8.80
CA ILE A 42 6.48 -7.77 -7.36
C ILE A 42 6.91 -8.97 -6.53
N ARG A 43 6.40 -10.17 -6.82
CA ARG A 43 6.85 -11.39 -6.13
C ARG A 43 8.34 -11.65 -6.36
N ALA A 44 8.81 -11.49 -7.59
CA ALA A 44 10.23 -11.64 -7.93
C ALA A 44 11.09 -10.60 -7.18
N ILE A 45 10.69 -9.32 -7.21
CA ILE A 45 11.39 -8.25 -6.49
C ILE A 45 11.46 -8.54 -5.00
N ASN A 46 10.35 -8.94 -4.38
CA ASN A 46 10.33 -9.25 -2.95
C ASN A 46 11.21 -10.46 -2.60
N ALA A 47 11.21 -11.51 -3.44
CA ALA A 47 12.09 -12.67 -3.24
C ALA A 47 13.57 -12.31 -3.35
N THR A 48 13.92 -11.32 -4.17
CA THR A 48 15.30 -10.80 -4.27
C THR A 48 15.67 -9.93 -3.06
N LEU A 49 14.77 -9.05 -2.60
CA LEU A 49 15.07 -8.09 -1.54
C LEU A 49 14.99 -8.66 -0.12
N PHE A 50 14.13 -9.66 0.10
CA PHE A 50 13.82 -10.15 1.44
C PHE A 50 14.04 -11.65 1.50
N SER A 51 15.13 -12.08 2.12
CA SER A 51 15.51 -13.50 2.25
C SER A 51 14.46 -14.37 2.96
N TRP A 52 13.59 -13.75 3.76
CA TRP A 52 12.50 -14.37 4.53
C TRP A 52 11.14 -14.30 3.81
N TYR A 53 11.06 -13.72 2.61
CA TYR A 53 9.83 -13.65 1.84
C TYR A 53 9.49 -15.01 1.21
N ASP A 54 8.34 -15.56 1.61
CA ASP A 54 7.68 -16.66 0.92
C ASP A 54 6.34 -16.21 0.28
N SER A 55 6.20 -16.34 -1.03
CA SER A 55 4.99 -15.97 -1.79
C SER A 55 3.77 -16.88 -1.56
N LYS A 56 3.94 -18.02 -0.89
CA LYS A 56 2.87 -18.90 -0.42
C LYS A 56 2.32 -18.44 0.94
N ILE A 57 3.18 -17.84 1.76
CA ILE A 57 2.82 -17.40 3.12
C ILE A 57 2.41 -15.94 3.11
N HIS A 58 3.08 -15.09 2.34
CA HIS A 58 2.87 -13.65 2.33
C HIS A 58 2.01 -13.19 1.15
N THR A 59 1.18 -12.18 1.40
CA THR A 59 0.38 -11.49 0.38
C THR A 59 0.73 -10.02 0.38
N GLY A 60 0.83 -9.45 -0.82
CA GLY A 60 1.04 -8.02 -1.00
C GLY A 60 -0.07 -7.17 -0.41
N ASP A 61 0.27 -5.92 -0.16
CA ASP A 61 -0.64 -4.85 0.23
C ASP A 61 -0.11 -3.50 -0.30
N SER A 62 -1.03 -2.57 -0.54
CA SER A 62 -0.68 -1.18 -0.82
C SER A 62 -0.67 -0.39 0.49
N MET A 63 0.41 0.32 0.78
CA MET A 63 0.53 1.07 2.03
C MET A 63 -0.39 2.29 2.04
N ASN A 64 -0.36 3.11 1.00
CA ASN A 64 -1.19 4.31 0.90
C ASN A 64 -2.21 4.17 -0.23
N THR A 65 -3.48 4.48 0.03
CA THR A 65 -4.54 4.41 -0.97
C THR A 65 -5.24 5.76 -1.16
N TYR A 66 -5.39 6.17 -2.42
CA TYR A 66 -6.16 7.38 -2.74
C TYR A 66 -7.64 7.18 -2.46
N ARG A 67 -8.17 5.98 -2.73
CA ARG A 67 -9.59 5.68 -2.50
C ARG A 67 -10.05 6.03 -1.08
N MET A 68 -9.27 5.64 -0.07
CA MET A 68 -9.62 5.87 1.33
C MET A 68 -9.33 7.31 1.77
N ALA A 69 -8.21 7.88 1.31
CA ALA A 69 -7.91 9.28 1.56
C ALA A 69 -8.98 10.22 0.97
N ILE A 70 -9.44 9.97 -0.26
CA ILE A 70 -10.53 10.73 -0.90
C ILE A 70 -11.80 10.65 -0.04
N LYS A 71 -12.20 9.44 0.36
CA LYS A 71 -13.36 9.27 1.24
C LYS A 71 -13.21 10.02 2.56
N TYR A 72 -12.00 10.09 3.11
CA TYR A 72 -11.71 10.81 4.34
C TYR A 72 -11.83 12.33 4.17
N PHE A 73 -11.20 12.91 3.14
CA PHE A 73 -11.16 14.36 2.92
C PHE A 73 -12.45 14.93 2.32
N TYR A 74 -13.06 14.22 1.36
CA TYR A 74 -14.24 14.67 0.63
C TYR A 74 -15.56 14.10 1.17
N LYS A 75 -15.49 13.23 2.20
CA LYS A 75 -16.65 12.56 2.84
C LYS A 75 -17.48 11.67 1.91
N LYS A 76 -17.07 11.51 0.65
CA LYS A 76 -17.69 10.66 -0.38
C LYS A 76 -16.61 9.85 -1.10
N SER A 77 -16.97 8.67 -1.59
CA SER A 77 -16.11 7.92 -2.50
C SER A 77 -15.95 8.68 -3.82
N PHE A 78 -14.81 8.50 -4.50
CA PHE A 78 -14.51 9.15 -5.78
C PHE A 78 -15.64 8.99 -6.81
N THR A 79 -16.18 7.78 -6.94
CA THR A 79 -17.27 7.45 -7.87
C THR A 79 -18.56 8.23 -7.61
N ASN A 80 -18.77 8.71 -6.38
CA ASN A 80 -19.98 9.44 -5.97
C ASN A 80 -19.75 10.96 -5.90
N LEU A 81 -18.59 11.45 -6.33
CA LEU A 81 -18.32 12.87 -6.50
C LEU A 81 -18.80 13.34 -7.88
N ASP A 82 -19.15 14.61 -7.99
CA ASP A 82 -19.39 15.24 -9.28
C ASP A 82 -18.11 15.26 -10.14
N ARG A 83 -18.29 15.43 -11.45
CA ARG A 83 -17.17 15.33 -12.40
C ARG A 83 -16.13 16.43 -12.20
N GLU A 84 -16.54 17.62 -11.81
CA GLU A 84 -15.62 18.74 -11.56
C GLU A 84 -14.67 18.40 -10.41
N CYS A 85 -15.21 17.87 -9.31
CA CYS A 85 -14.45 17.45 -8.15
C CYS A 85 -13.52 16.26 -8.46
N GLN A 86 -14.01 15.26 -9.21
CA GLN A 86 -13.17 14.15 -9.70
C GLN A 86 -11.96 14.64 -10.51
N LEU A 87 -12.18 15.57 -11.44
CA LEU A 87 -11.12 16.15 -12.26
C LEU A 87 -10.13 16.98 -11.43
N LYS A 88 -10.59 17.72 -10.42
CA LYS A 88 -9.71 18.42 -9.46
C LYS A 88 -8.82 17.42 -8.69
N ILE A 89 -9.38 16.32 -8.22
CA ILE A 89 -8.63 15.25 -7.55
C ILE A 89 -7.57 14.66 -8.47
N ILE A 90 -7.93 14.32 -9.71
CA ILE A 90 -6.98 13.79 -10.71
C ILE A 90 -5.88 14.80 -11.00
N LYS A 91 -6.21 16.10 -11.11
CA LYS A 91 -5.23 17.17 -11.32
C LYS A 91 -4.24 17.23 -10.16
N ILE A 92 -4.71 17.18 -8.91
CA ILE A 92 -3.85 17.12 -7.72
C ILE A 92 -2.92 15.90 -7.79
N ILE A 93 -3.48 14.71 -8.03
CA ILE A 93 -2.70 13.46 -8.12
C ILE A 93 -1.64 13.57 -9.22
N ARG A 94 -1.98 14.12 -10.39
CA ARG A 94 -1.04 14.29 -11.50
C ARG A 94 0.05 15.31 -11.22
N GLN A 95 -0.28 16.44 -10.58
CA GLN A 95 0.67 17.52 -10.31
C GLN A 95 1.64 17.18 -9.18
N LYS A 96 1.16 16.47 -8.16
CA LYS A 96 1.92 16.16 -6.95
C LYS A 96 2.53 14.77 -6.96
N GLY A 97 1.92 13.84 -7.69
CA GLY A 97 2.44 12.50 -7.86
C GLY A 97 3.48 12.44 -8.97
N GLN A 98 4.52 11.65 -8.75
CA GLN A 98 5.61 11.47 -9.71
C GLN A 98 5.30 10.27 -10.61
N TYR A 99 4.51 10.53 -11.65
CA TYR A 99 4.02 9.53 -12.61
C TYR A 99 4.74 9.62 -13.96
N ASN A 100 4.61 8.56 -14.76
CA ASN A 100 4.91 8.60 -16.19
C ASN A 100 3.69 9.09 -16.97
N ASP A 101 3.92 9.60 -18.19
CA ASP A 101 2.86 10.17 -19.04
C ASP A 101 1.72 9.17 -19.35
N ASN A 102 2.04 7.88 -19.36
CA ASN A 102 1.11 6.79 -19.65
C ASN A 102 0.53 6.12 -18.38
N HIS A 103 0.33 6.87 -17.30
CA HIS A 103 -0.27 6.37 -16.06
C HIS A 103 -1.79 6.50 -16.09
N LEU A 104 -2.50 5.47 -15.63
CA LEU A 104 -3.96 5.48 -15.52
C LEU A 104 -4.37 6.04 -14.15
N PHE A 105 -5.10 7.15 -14.14
CA PHE A 105 -5.59 7.76 -12.89
C PHE A 105 -7.01 7.31 -12.53
N GLU A 106 -7.83 6.98 -13.52
CA GLU A 106 -9.20 6.51 -13.33
C GLU A 106 -9.60 5.53 -14.44
N PHE A 107 -10.61 4.70 -14.19
CA PHE A 107 -11.20 3.79 -15.16
C PHE A 107 -12.73 3.76 -15.03
N ASP A 108 -13.40 3.38 -16.11
CA ASP A 108 -14.85 3.28 -16.15
C ASP A 108 -15.35 1.96 -15.50
N ASP A 109 -16.53 1.98 -14.88
CA ASP A 109 -17.23 0.76 -14.47
C ASP A 109 -17.62 -0.07 -15.70
N ILE A 110 -17.55 -1.40 -15.58
CA ILE A 110 -17.88 -2.31 -16.68
C ILE A 110 -19.38 -2.35 -16.99
N ASN A 111 -20.23 -2.12 -15.98
CA ASN A 111 -21.70 -2.16 -16.08
C ASN A 111 -22.31 -0.76 -16.21
N ASP A 112 -21.61 0.29 -15.76
CA ASP A 112 -22.13 1.66 -15.72
C ASP A 112 -21.06 2.69 -16.12
N LYS A 113 -21.00 3.03 -17.41
CA LYS A 113 -20.02 4.00 -17.95
C LYS A 113 -20.15 5.42 -17.37
N SER A 114 -21.22 5.73 -16.64
CA SER A 114 -21.33 7.00 -15.91
C SER A 114 -20.47 7.02 -14.64
N LYS A 115 -20.16 5.84 -14.09
CA LYS A 115 -19.33 5.66 -12.90
C LYS A 115 -17.87 5.47 -13.28
N ARG A 116 -17.01 6.15 -12.52
CA ARG A 116 -15.56 6.06 -12.64
C ARG A 116 -14.94 5.73 -11.29
N TYR A 117 -13.88 4.94 -11.33
CA TYR A 117 -13.10 4.56 -10.17
C TYR A 117 -11.70 5.14 -10.26
N ILE A 118 -11.18 5.61 -9.12
CA ILE A 118 -9.82 6.08 -9.01
C ILE A 118 -8.85 4.89 -8.92
N CYS A 119 -7.73 4.98 -9.64
CA CYS A 119 -6.59 4.08 -9.44
C CYS A 119 -5.79 4.52 -8.22
N ASN A 120 -5.35 3.58 -7.38
CA ASN A 120 -4.37 3.89 -6.34
C ASN A 120 -2.97 4.07 -6.95
N ASN A 121 -2.02 4.53 -6.15
CA ASN A 121 -0.61 4.54 -6.54
C ASN A 121 -0.05 3.10 -6.49
N TYR A 122 0.22 2.51 -7.65
CA TYR A 122 0.77 1.15 -7.78
C TYR A 122 2.26 1.16 -8.16
N GLN A 123 3.03 2.10 -7.63
CA GLN A 123 4.49 2.14 -7.80
C GLN A 123 5.18 1.25 -6.75
N LEU A 124 6.38 0.75 -7.08
CA LEU A 124 7.16 -0.18 -6.24
C LEU A 124 7.20 0.23 -4.76
N GLY A 125 7.52 1.49 -4.49
CA GLY A 125 7.68 2.00 -3.13
C GLY A 125 6.40 2.03 -2.30
N ASN A 126 5.22 1.81 -2.90
CA ASN A 126 3.95 1.76 -2.18
C ASN A 126 3.55 0.34 -1.74
N PHE A 127 4.31 -0.69 -2.10
CA PHE A 127 3.97 -2.07 -1.74
C PHE A 127 4.67 -2.55 -0.46
N ILE A 128 3.92 -3.27 0.35
CA ILE A 128 4.40 -4.06 1.48
C ILE A 128 3.76 -5.46 1.41
N PHE A 129 4.11 -6.37 2.29
CA PHE A 129 3.46 -7.66 2.39
C PHE A 129 3.24 -8.07 3.85
N PHE A 130 2.19 -8.86 4.05
CA PHE A 130 1.80 -9.41 5.35
C PHE A 130 1.50 -10.90 5.20
N PRO A 131 1.49 -11.67 6.30
CA PRO A 131 1.00 -13.04 6.28
C PRO A 131 -0.43 -13.14 5.70
N SER A 132 -0.62 -14.07 4.77
CA SER A 132 -1.82 -14.25 3.95
C SER A 132 -3.02 -14.79 4.72
N THR A 133 -2.78 -15.56 5.80
CA THR A 133 -3.81 -16.14 6.66
C THR A 133 -3.22 -16.61 7.98
N PHE A 134 -3.91 -16.33 9.09
CA PHE A 134 -3.76 -17.06 10.34
C PHE A 134 -4.95 -18.04 10.41
N LYS A 135 -4.70 -19.35 10.39
CA LYS A 135 -5.75 -20.30 10.77
C LYS A 135 -5.93 -20.20 12.29
N VAL A 136 -7.05 -19.67 12.73
CA VAL A 136 -7.48 -19.76 14.12
C VAL A 136 -8.80 -20.50 14.12
N CYS A 137 -8.76 -21.77 14.49
CA CYS A 137 -9.95 -22.54 14.80
C CYS A 137 -10.31 -22.21 16.25
N ASP A 138 -11.40 -21.49 16.46
CA ASP A 138 -12.03 -21.48 17.79
C ASP A 138 -12.83 -22.78 17.91
N CYS A 139 -12.74 -23.45 19.06
CA CYS A 139 -13.19 -24.81 19.30
C CYS A 139 -14.72 -25.00 19.34
N LYS A 140 -15.49 -24.01 18.85
CA LYS A 140 -16.94 -24.07 18.69
C LYS A 140 -17.36 -23.38 17.38
N GLU A 141 -17.55 -24.18 16.34
CA GLU A 141 -18.36 -23.93 15.13
C GLU A 141 -18.40 -22.48 14.57
N LYS A 142 -17.27 -22.04 13.99
CA LYS A 142 -17.15 -21.32 12.70
C LYS A 142 -15.71 -20.85 12.55
N CYS A 143 -14.97 -21.38 11.58
CA CYS A 143 -13.69 -20.81 11.18
C CYS A 143 -13.92 -19.41 10.60
N ILE A 144 -13.86 -18.36 11.42
CA ILE A 144 -13.80 -16.99 10.92
C ILE A 144 -12.36 -16.74 10.45
N CYS A 145 -12.07 -17.19 9.23
CA CYS A 145 -10.84 -16.86 8.52
C CYS A 145 -10.80 -15.37 8.19
N SER A 146 -10.45 -14.47 9.12
CA SER A 146 -10.40 -13.04 8.74
C SER A 146 -9.51 -12.08 9.56
N TYR A 147 -8.54 -12.53 10.34
CA TYR A 147 -7.60 -11.59 10.99
C TYR A 147 -6.39 -11.25 10.11
N LYS A 148 -6.65 -10.91 8.84
CA LYS A 148 -5.61 -10.39 7.95
C LYS A 148 -5.37 -8.92 8.28
N ILE A 149 -4.10 -8.52 8.36
CA ILE A 149 -3.71 -7.13 8.69
C ILE A 149 -4.34 -6.14 7.71
N ASN A 150 -4.23 -6.41 6.40
CA ASN A 150 -4.71 -5.53 5.34
C ASN A 150 -6.22 -5.17 5.49
N PRO A 151 -7.18 -6.13 5.47
CA PRO A 151 -8.59 -5.82 5.76
C PRO A 151 -8.78 -5.07 7.09
N CYS A 152 -8.05 -5.46 8.13
CA CYS A 152 -8.20 -4.85 9.45
C CYS A 152 -7.78 -3.37 9.48
N ARG A 153 -6.80 -2.97 8.67
CA ARG A 153 -6.40 -1.57 8.49
C ARG A 153 -7.49 -0.73 7.84
N SER A 154 -8.33 -1.32 6.99
CA SER A 154 -9.38 -0.58 6.27
C SER A 154 -10.58 -0.17 7.14
N TYR A 155 -10.70 -0.71 8.36
CA TYR A 155 -11.78 -0.38 9.29
C TYR A 155 -11.44 0.81 10.20
N ASN A 156 -12.49 1.43 10.74
CA ASN A 156 -12.38 2.47 11.76
C ASN A 156 -11.63 1.93 13.01
N PRO A 157 -10.73 2.69 13.66
CA PRO A 157 -10.35 4.10 13.44
C PRO A 157 -9.21 4.35 12.44
N TYR A 158 -8.75 3.32 11.75
CA TYR A 158 -7.57 3.39 10.88
C TYR A 158 -7.92 3.88 9.48
N ASN A 159 -8.91 3.24 8.86
CA ASN A 159 -9.41 3.49 7.51
C ASN A 159 -8.29 3.65 6.46
N ASP A 160 -7.31 2.76 6.57
CA ASP A 160 -6.25 2.47 5.60
C ASP A 160 -5.11 3.49 5.48
N PHE A 161 -4.91 4.31 6.50
CA PHE A 161 -3.72 5.16 6.62
C PHE A 161 -2.55 4.38 7.24
N PHE A 162 -1.44 4.24 6.51
CA PHE A 162 -0.30 3.43 6.95
C PHE A 162 0.42 3.96 8.19
N ASP A 163 0.47 5.28 8.38
CA ASP A 163 1.07 5.91 9.56
C ASP A 163 0.36 5.47 10.85
N LYS A 164 -0.96 5.27 10.80
CA LYS A 164 -1.72 4.73 11.94
C LYS A 164 -1.37 3.27 12.23
N PHE A 165 -1.14 2.46 11.19
CA PHE A 165 -0.65 1.09 11.38
C PHE A 165 0.75 1.09 12.01
N LEU A 166 1.67 1.94 11.54
CA LEU A 166 3.01 2.06 12.12
C LEU A 166 2.96 2.51 13.60
N LYS A 167 2.04 3.40 13.96
CA LYS A 167 1.82 3.80 15.37
C LYS A 167 1.42 2.60 16.24
N GLU A 168 0.50 1.76 15.78
CA GLU A 168 0.11 0.54 16.50
C GLU A 168 1.26 -0.48 16.54
N LEU A 169 2.00 -0.63 15.45
CA LEU A 169 3.16 -1.53 15.43
C LEU A 169 4.28 -1.08 16.37
N LYS A 170 4.50 0.24 16.52
CA LYS A 170 5.42 0.77 17.53
C LYS A 170 4.99 0.39 18.94
N ARG A 171 3.69 0.47 19.24
CA ARG A 171 3.13 0.02 20.54
C ARG A 171 3.26 -1.48 20.75
N PHE A 172 3.15 -2.29 19.68
CA PHE A 172 3.38 -3.73 19.74
C PHE A 172 4.79 -4.04 20.26
N TYR A 173 5.82 -3.46 19.64
CA TYR A 173 7.21 -3.66 20.07
C TYR A 173 7.53 -3.05 21.44
N GLN A 174 6.74 -2.07 21.90
CA GLN A 174 6.83 -1.52 23.25
C GLN A 174 6.04 -2.33 24.29
N ASN A 175 5.38 -3.42 23.91
CA ASN A 175 4.48 -4.21 24.76
C ASN A 175 3.32 -3.39 25.38
N THR A 176 2.87 -2.33 24.67
CA THR A 176 1.77 -1.44 25.12
C THR A 176 0.56 -1.45 24.18
N LEU A 177 0.54 -2.36 23.19
CA LEU A 177 -0.57 -2.50 22.24
C LEU A 177 -1.81 -3.11 22.92
N PRO A 178 -2.94 -2.39 23.03
CA PRO A 178 -4.18 -2.94 23.57
C PRO A 178 -4.81 -3.91 22.56
N SER A 179 -5.72 -4.76 23.00
CA SER A 179 -6.42 -5.74 22.14
C SER A 179 -7.88 -5.36 21.86
N LYS A 180 -8.16 -4.09 21.57
CA LYS A 180 -9.53 -3.56 21.45
C LYS A 180 -10.06 -3.63 20.01
N THR A 181 -9.27 -3.21 19.04
CA THR A 181 -9.67 -3.16 17.62
C THR A 181 -9.32 -4.44 16.87
N ASN A 182 -9.93 -4.63 15.69
CA ASN A 182 -9.59 -5.78 14.82
C ASN A 182 -8.14 -5.75 14.35
N LEU A 183 -7.58 -4.57 14.04
CA LEU A 183 -6.19 -4.43 13.65
C LEU A 183 -5.25 -4.80 14.79
N GLN A 184 -5.50 -4.30 15.99
CA GLN A 184 -4.73 -4.64 17.18
C GLN A 184 -4.71 -6.15 17.44
N LYS A 185 -5.89 -6.78 17.41
CA LYS A 185 -6.03 -8.24 17.57
C LYS A 185 -5.31 -9.01 16.44
N ALA A 186 -5.36 -8.51 15.21
CA ALA A 186 -4.64 -9.09 14.08
C ALA A 186 -3.12 -8.97 14.25
N THR A 187 -2.62 -7.82 14.72
CA THR A 187 -1.20 -7.61 15.00
C THR A 187 -0.68 -8.57 16.07
N HIS A 188 -1.43 -8.75 17.18
CA HIS A 188 -1.08 -9.74 18.21
C HIS A 188 -1.03 -11.18 17.69
N ARG A 189 -2.00 -11.56 16.83
CA ARG A 189 -2.00 -12.90 16.22
C ARG A 189 -0.89 -13.09 15.18
N ALA A 190 -0.41 -11.99 14.61
CA ALA A 190 0.73 -11.95 13.71
C ALA A 190 2.09 -11.86 14.45
N ASN A 191 2.13 -12.13 15.75
CA ASN A 191 3.36 -12.00 16.54
C ASN A 191 4.53 -12.80 15.98
N SER A 192 4.33 -14.02 15.47
CA SER A 192 5.40 -14.84 14.90
C SER A 192 6.07 -14.15 13.70
N PHE A 193 5.28 -13.44 12.88
CA PHE A 193 5.80 -12.61 11.80
C PHE A 193 6.53 -11.39 12.32
N PHE A 194 5.95 -10.66 13.27
CA PHE A 194 6.58 -9.44 13.80
C PHE A 194 7.80 -9.72 14.68
N ASN A 195 7.88 -10.89 15.31
CA ASN A 195 9.01 -11.33 16.12
C ASN A 195 10.22 -11.76 15.26
N TYR A 196 10.06 -11.86 13.92
CA TYR A 196 11.20 -11.96 13.01
C TYR A 196 12.08 -10.69 13.04
N PHE A 197 11.50 -9.57 13.48
CA PHE A 197 12.20 -8.30 13.66
C PHE A 197 12.43 -8.07 15.16
N ASN A 198 13.63 -7.59 15.51
CA ASN A 198 14.03 -7.43 16.91
C ASN A 198 13.24 -6.33 17.63
N ASN A 199 12.91 -5.26 16.93
CA ASN A 199 12.19 -4.10 17.45
C ASN A 199 11.57 -3.29 16.29
N PHE A 200 10.92 -2.18 16.62
CA PHE A 200 10.29 -1.30 15.62
C PHE A 200 11.29 -0.72 14.61
N GLU A 201 12.50 -0.35 15.05
CA GLU A 201 13.53 0.19 14.16
C GLU A 201 14.05 -0.87 13.20
N ASP A 202 14.27 -2.10 13.67
CA ASP A 202 14.64 -3.24 12.82
C ASP A 202 13.54 -3.54 11.79
N TYR A 203 12.26 -3.47 12.18
CA TYR A 203 11.14 -3.57 11.24
C TYR A 203 11.17 -2.48 10.17
N ILE A 204 11.39 -1.23 10.58
CA ILE A 204 11.46 -0.09 9.66
C ILE A 204 12.62 -0.26 8.67
N ASN A 205 13.81 -0.60 9.16
CA ASN A 205 15.01 -0.75 8.36
C ASN A 205 14.90 -1.91 7.36
N LYS A 206 14.55 -3.11 7.86
CA LYS A 206 14.45 -4.31 7.02
C LYS A 206 13.32 -4.26 5.99
N ASN A 207 12.35 -3.36 6.12
CA ASN A 207 11.26 -3.17 5.15
C ASN A 207 11.38 -1.89 4.30
N PHE A 208 12.53 -1.20 4.37
CA PHE A 208 12.78 0.08 3.67
C PHE A 208 11.78 1.18 4.02
N LEU A 209 11.29 1.25 5.26
CA LEU A 209 10.24 2.17 5.68
C LEU A 209 10.77 3.47 6.31
N ASN A 210 12.08 3.71 6.25
CA ASN A 210 12.70 4.91 6.84
C ASN A 210 12.08 6.23 6.36
N ASP A 211 11.56 6.27 5.13
CA ASP A 211 10.91 7.47 4.59
C ASP A 211 9.56 7.79 5.24
N TYR A 212 9.00 6.89 6.06
CA TYR A 212 7.86 7.19 6.93
C TYR A 212 8.27 7.92 8.21
N LEU A 213 9.55 8.14 8.45
CA LEU A 213 10.05 8.85 9.64
C LEU A 213 10.57 10.24 9.25
N ASP A 214 10.31 11.25 10.09
CA ASP A 214 10.93 12.56 9.98
C ASP A 214 12.40 12.53 10.44
N LYS A 215 13.10 13.67 10.32
CA LYS A 215 14.52 13.79 10.74
C LYS A 215 14.77 13.51 12.22
N ARG A 216 13.72 13.50 13.06
CA ARG A 216 13.78 13.22 14.50
C ARG A 216 13.34 11.78 14.81
N GLY A 217 13.04 10.96 13.79
CA GLY A 217 12.57 9.59 13.94
C GLY A 217 11.07 9.46 14.27
N ASN A 218 10.28 10.53 14.14
CA ASN A 218 8.84 10.46 14.36
C ASN A 218 8.11 10.00 13.09
N ILE A 219 7.06 9.20 13.26
CA ILE A 219 6.22 8.75 12.14
C ILE A 219 5.53 9.97 11.51
N ILE A 220 5.70 10.15 10.21
CA ILE A 220 5.02 11.18 9.42
C ILE A 220 3.52 10.88 9.41
N ALA A 221 2.73 11.76 10.04
CA ALA A 221 1.29 11.58 10.17
C ALA A 221 0.54 11.94 8.87
N LEU A 222 0.50 11.00 7.92
CA LEU A 222 -0.29 11.15 6.69
C LEU A 222 -1.79 11.30 6.98
N SER A 223 -2.28 10.65 8.03
CA SER A 223 -3.68 10.73 8.44
C SER A 223 -4.09 12.06 9.07
N GLU A 224 -3.13 12.93 9.38
CA GLU A 224 -3.34 14.25 10.02
C GLU A 224 -3.06 15.42 9.06
N LYS A 225 -2.85 15.14 7.77
CA LYS A 225 -2.68 16.18 6.74
C LYS A 225 -3.93 17.03 6.64
N LYS A 226 -3.76 18.34 6.38
CA LYS A 226 -4.89 19.30 6.42
C LYS A 226 -5.87 19.08 5.28
N ASN A 227 -5.36 18.64 4.13
CA ASN A 227 -6.15 18.44 2.92
C ASN A 227 -5.57 17.30 2.07
N PHE A 228 -6.30 16.92 1.03
CA PHE A 228 -5.91 15.85 0.13
C PHE A 228 -4.64 16.14 -0.67
N GLU A 229 -4.37 17.39 -1.03
CA GLU A 229 -3.15 17.78 -1.75
C GLU A 229 -1.89 17.54 -0.92
N GLU A 230 -1.89 17.99 0.35
CA GLU A 230 -0.80 17.73 1.29
C GLU A 230 -0.59 16.23 1.54
N TYR A 231 -1.68 15.44 1.56
CA TYR A 231 -1.61 13.99 1.65
C TYR A 231 -0.93 13.38 0.42
N VAL A 232 -1.36 13.75 -0.79
CA VAL A 232 -0.80 13.21 -2.04
C VAL A 232 0.67 13.58 -2.15
N GLU A 233 1.05 14.81 -1.84
CA GLU A 233 2.44 15.27 -1.91
C GLU A 233 3.35 14.50 -0.94
N ALA A 234 2.92 14.35 0.32
CA ALA A 234 3.67 13.61 1.32
C ALA A 234 3.76 12.12 0.97
N ALA A 235 2.64 11.47 0.64
CA ALA A 235 2.61 10.05 0.30
C ALA A 235 3.46 9.76 -0.95
N SER A 236 3.38 10.62 -1.99
CA SER A 236 4.16 10.44 -3.22
C SER A 236 5.66 10.60 -2.96
N SER A 237 6.07 11.52 -2.09
CA SER A 237 7.46 11.68 -1.71
C SER A 237 8.01 10.45 -1.00
N ILE A 238 7.24 9.87 -0.06
CA ILE A 238 7.59 8.63 0.64
C ILE A 238 7.72 7.46 -0.34
N ILE A 239 6.72 7.27 -1.20
CA ILE A 239 6.69 6.19 -2.19
C ILE A 239 7.88 6.28 -3.14
N GLN A 240 8.22 7.48 -3.60
CA GLN A 240 9.35 7.71 -4.50
C GLN A 240 10.71 7.43 -3.82
N ALA A 241 10.91 7.95 -2.62
CA ALA A 241 12.15 7.75 -1.88
C ALA A 241 12.35 6.27 -1.51
N ARG A 242 11.30 5.61 -1.02
CA ARG A 242 11.34 4.17 -0.71
C ARG A 242 11.57 3.33 -1.96
N GLY A 243 10.87 3.62 -3.06
CA GLY A 243 11.03 2.91 -4.32
C GLY A 243 12.46 2.98 -4.87
N ARG A 244 13.13 4.14 -4.73
CA ARG A 244 14.55 4.32 -5.08
C ARG A 244 15.47 3.44 -4.23
N LYS A 245 15.26 3.40 -2.91
CA LYS A 245 16.07 2.57 -2.00
C LYS A 245 15.91 1.09 -2.28
N MET A 246 14.67 0.64 -2.50
CA MET A 246 14.41 -0.75 -2.89
C MET A 246 15.11 -1.08 -4.21
N LEU A 247 15.02 -0.19 -5.21
CA LEU A 247 15.65 -0.41 -6.50
C LEU A 247 17.18 -0.46 -6.42
N SER A 248 17.83 0.38 -5.60
CA SER A 248 19.29 0.34 -5.43
C SER A 248 19.78 -0.96 -4.77
N CYS A 249 18.91 -1.68 -4.06
CA CYS A 249 19.23 -2.98 -3.47
C CYS A 249 18.88 -4.17 -4.38
N LEU A 250 18.31 -3.91 -5.56
CA LEU A 250 18.08 -4.92 -6.61
C LEU A 250 19.26 -5.05 -7.60
N GLU A 251 20.27 -4.18 -7.46
CA GLU A 251 21.49 -4.16 -8.27
C GLU A 251 22.55 -5.13 -7.71
#